data_AF-A0A1Y1LZC3-F1
#
_entry.id   AF-A0A1Y1LZC3-F1
#
_cell.length_a   1.000
_cell.length_b   1.000
_cell.length_c   1.000
_cell.angle_alpha   90.00
_cell.angle_beta   90.00
_cell.angle_gamma   90.00
#
_symmetry.space_group_name_H-M   'P 1'
#
loop_
_entity.id
_entity.type
_entity.pdbx_description
1 polymer ?
#
loop_
_entity_poly.entity_id
_entity_poly.type
_entity_poly.pdbx_seq_one_letter_code
_entity_poly.pdbx_strand_id
1 'polypeptide(L)'
;IHPFVQIKKLYSSCMNTTAIELDRLKTIKSIIKGLGGWPVIEGQRWNQAKFDWTQSVYKFRKAGYSLDYFLAFTVAVDYRNTTKRVIQIDQAILSLAKELFSKGLENDVVRAYYNYMVDIAVMFGANRLTAKTQLKKALEFEMKLSNVTMSMEDRRNYSLLYNPISVCDLQDMFPSIRWLEYLNSALNIPNVQIQETDIVIVSVPSYISELEKLINSTSKRIQANYVMWRAIASSVPYLTEALRQRELQYTKFLNGRTERVPRWKECTDLVTQRYSLNYNTVIRGNCV
;
A
#
# COMPACT_ATOMS: atom_id res chain seq x y z
N ILE A 1 -27.59 -11.54 -9.93
CA ILE A 1 -28.18 -11.39 -8.56
C ILE A 1 -27.10 -11.16 -7.50
N HIS A 2 -26.00 -11.92 -7.47
CA HIS A 2 -24.93 -11.79 -6.46
C HIS A 2 -24.16 -10.42 -6.43
N PRO A 3 -23.79 -9.80 -7.57
CA PRO A 3 -23.00 -8.55 -7.55
C PRO A 3 -23.77 -7.36 -6.96
N PHE A 4 -25.06 -7.23 -7.28
CA PHE A 4 -25.91 -6.16 -6.75
C PHE A 4 -26.10 -6.24 -5.23
N VAL A 5 -26.17 -7.46 -4.68
CA VAL A 5 -26.24 -7.67 -3.23
C VAL A 5 -24.94 -7.22 -2.55
N GLN A 6 -23.78 -7.50 -3.15
CA GLN A 6 -22.48 -7.05 -2.61
C GLN A 6 -22.32 -5.53 -2.67
N ILE A 7 -22.74 -4.89 -3.76
CA ILE A 7 -22.77 -3.43 -3.93
C ILE A 7 -23.62 -2.79 -2.82
N LYS A 8 -24.86 -3.25 -2.63
CA LYS A 8 -25.75 -2.75 -1.57
C LYS A 8 -25.16 -2.94 -0.18
N LYS A 9 -24.60 -4.13 0.11
CA LYS A 9 -23.95 -4.41 1.40
C LYS A 9 -22.76 -3.49 1.66
N LEU A 10 -21.88 -3.28 0.68
CA LEU A 10 -20.73 -2.40 0.81
C LEU A 10 -21.16 -0.95 1.05
N TYR A 11 -22.13 -0.46 0.27
CA TYR A 11 -22.67 0.89 0.45
C TYR A 11 -23.29 1.06 1.85
N SER A 12 -24.18 0.15 2.26
CA SER A 12 -24.84 0.19 3.58
C SER A 12 -23.82 0.11 4.72
N SER A 13 -22.79 -0.71 4.61
CA SER A 13 -21.72 -0.79 5.61
C SER A 13 -20.92 0.51 5.70
N CYS A 14 -20.64 1.16 4.57
CA CYS A 14 -19.93 2.45 4.55
C CYS A 14 -20.77 3.58 5.17
N MET A 15 -22.09 3.57 4.94
CA MET A 15 -23.02 4.57 5.45
C MET A 15 -23.33 4.42 6.95
N ASN A 16 -23.19 3.23 7.52
CA ASN A 16 -23.53 2.95 8.91
C ASN A 16 -22.45 3.43 9.89
N THR A 17 -22.40 4.74 10.14
CA THR A 17 -21.47 5.37 11.08
C THR A 17 -21.64 4.87 12.51
N THR A 18 -22.87 4.60 12.95
CA THR A 18 -23.14 4.05 14.28
C THR A 18 -22.41 2.73 14.51
N ALA A 19 -22.46 1.80 13.56
CA ALA A 19 -21.73 0.53 13.67
C ALA A 19 -20.21 0.72 13.66
N ILE A 20 -19.70 1.64 12.85
CA ILE A 20 -18.27 1.97 12.78
C ILE A 20 -17.77 2.52 14.14
N GLU A 21 -18.52 3.44 14.75
CA GLU A 21 -18.18 4.00 16.06
C GLU A 21 -18.26 2.95 17.19
N LEU A 22 -19.23 2.03 17.12
CA LEU A 22 -19.36 0.93 18.09
C LEU A 22 -18.24 -0.13 17.97
N ASP A 23 -17.74 -0.38 16.75
CA ASP A 23 -16.56 -1.26 16.53
C ASP A 23 -15.31 -0.65 17.17
N ARG A 24 -15.20 0.68 17.15
CA ARG A 24 -14.01 1.44 17.55
C ARG A 24 -12.79 1.01 16.72
N LEU A 25 -11.93 0.18 17.31
CA LEU A 25 -10.74 -0.37 16.67
C LEU A 25 -10.70 -1.90 16.72
N LYS A 26 -11.79 -2.56 17.10
CA LYS A 26 -11.82 -4.01 17.34
C LYS A 26 -11.49 -4.77 16.06
N THR A 27 -12.20 -4.48 14.98
CA THR A 27 -12.03 -5.18 13.70
C THR A 27 -10.66 -4.92 13.12
N ILE A 28 -10.24 -3.65 13.04
CA ILE A 28 -8.93 -3.30 12.45
C ILE A 28 -7.75 -3.84 13.27
N LYS A 29 -7.81 -3.86 14.61
CA LYS A 29 -6.75 -4.48 15.43
C LYS A 29 -6.66 -5.99 15.21
N SER A 30 -7.79 -6.66 14.99
CA SER A 30 -7.82 -8.08 14.63
C SER A 30 -7.13 -8.32 13.28
N ILE A 31 -7.46 -7.50 12.26
CA ILE A 31 -6.83 -7.56 10.94
C ILE A 31 -5.32 -7.33 11.04
N ILE A 32 -4.87 -6.25 11.70
CA ILE A 32 -3.43 -5.94 11.88
C ILE A 32 -2.70 -7.11 12.55
N LYS A 33 -3.29 -7.72 13.59
CA LYS A 33 -2.71 -8.89 14.25
C LYS A 33 -2.56 -10.07 13.28
N GLY A 34 -3.58 -10.35 12.47
CA GLY A 34 -3.55 -11.38 11.42
C GLY A 34 -2.49 -11.13 10.35
N LEU A 35 -2.21 -9.85 10.05
CA LEU A 35 -1.17 -9.46 9.10
C LEU A 35 0.26 -9.60 9.64
N GLY A 36 0.44 -9.76 10.94
CA GLY A 36 1.75 -9.89 11.59
C GLY A 36 2.02 -8.90 12.71
N GLY A 37 1.05 -8.06 13.07
CA GLY A 37 1.15 -7.12 14.17
C GLY A 37 1.91 -5.84 13.84
N TRP A 38 1.67 -4.75 14.58
CA TRP A 38 2.36 -3.48 14.40
C TRP A 38 3.36 -3.24 15.54
N PRO A 39 4.69 -3.35 15.30
CA PRO A 39 5.70 -3.34 16.38
C PRO A 39 5.67 -2.11 17.29
N VAL A 40 5.23 -0.95 16.79
CA VAL A 40 5.13 0.28 17.57
C VAL A 40 4.02 0.21 18.65
N ILE A 41 2.97 -0.57 18.41
CA ILE A 41 1.87 -0.81 19.38
C ILE A 41 2.25 -1.96 20.31
N GLU A 42 2.74 -3.06 19.75
CA GLU A 42 2.97 -4.30 20.49
C GLU A 42 4.25 -4.27 21.35
N GLY A 43 5.15 -3.32 21.09
CA GLY A 43 6.34 -3.11 21.90
C GLY A 43 7.23 -4.35 21.91
N GLN A 44 7.69 -4.78 23.08
CA GLN A 44 8.58 -5.94 23.21
C GLN A 44 7.90 -7.28 22.94
N ARG A 45 6.55 -7.32 22.89
CA ARG A 45 5.81 -8.56 22.59
C ARG A 45 5.87 -8.95 21.12
N TRP A 46 6.22 -8.00 20.25
CA TRP A 46 6.34 -8.25 18.82
C TRP A 46 7.61 -9.02 18.50
N ASN A 47 7.48 -10.18 17.85
CA ASN A 47 8.59 -11.07 17.56
C ASN A 47 9.21 -10.80 16.19
N GLN A 48 10.40 -10.20 16.19
CA GLN A 48 11.14 -9.87 14.98
C GLN A 48 11.55 -11.09 14.14
N ALA A 49 11.80 -12.25 14.75
CA ALA A 49 12.23 -13.45 14.04
C ALA A 49 11.13 -14.01 13.13
N LYS A 50 9.85 -13.76 13.47
CA LYS A 50 8.67 -14.20 12.70
C LYS A 50 8.32 -13.29 11.53
N PHE A 51 9.00 -12.15 11.38
CA PHE A 51 8.75 -11.23 10.29
C PHE A 51 9.57 -11.60 9.06
N ASP A 52 8.90 -11.59 7.92
CA ASP A 52 9.47 -11.63 6.59
C ASP A 52 8.66 -10.69 5.70
N TRP A 53 9.33 -9.79 4.98
CA TRP A 53 8.66 -8.73 4.24
C TRP A 53 7.88 -9.29 3.04
N THR A 54 8.36 -10.35 2.38
CA THR A 54 7.65 -11.02 1.27
C THR A 54 6.38 -11.69 1.76
N GLN A 55 6.45 -12.36 2.92
CA GLN A 55 5.28 -12.98 3.55
C GLN A 55 4.25 -11.93 3.99
N SER A 56 4.70 -10.75 4.42
CA SER A 56 3.81 -9.62 4.69
C SER A 56 3.08 -9.16 3.42
N VAL A 57 3.75 -9.09 2.27
CA VAL A 57 3.10 -8.78 0.98
C VAL A 57 2.03 -9.82 0.66
N TYR A 58 2.29 -11.12 0.83
CA TYR A 58 1.30 -12.16 0.54
C TYR A 58 0.08 -12.07 1.46
N LYS A 59 0.29 -11.79 2.75
CA LYS A 59 -0.81 -11.56 3.70
C LYS A 59 -1.62 -10.31 3.33
N PHE A 60 -0.95 -9.24 2.93
CA PHE A 60 -1.59 -8.01 2.47
C PHE A 60 -2.46 -8.27 1.25
N ARG A 61 -1.96 -9.03 0.25
CA ARG A 61 -2.75 -9.42 -0.92
C ARG A 61 -4.04 -10.13 -0.51
N LYS A 62 -3.91 -11.16 0.32
CA LYS A 62 -5.04 -11.99 0.78
C LYS A 62 -6.07 -11.17 1.56
N ALA A 63 -5.62 -10.15 2.30
CA ALA A 63 -6.48 -9.24 3.04
C ALA A 63 -7.00 -8.05 2.22
N GLY A 64 -6.60 -7.90 0.95
CA GLY A 64 -7.06 -6.84 0.05
C GLY A 64 -6.30 -5.51 0.17
N TYR A 65 -5.14 -5.49 0.80
CA TYR A 65 -4.23 -4.34 0.83
C TYR A 65 -3.36 -4.26 -0.44
N SER A 66 -2.77 -3.09 -0.71
CA SER A 66 -1.80 -2.91 -1.80
C SER A 66 -0.53 -3.72 -1.53
N LEU A 67 0.11 -4.14 -2.60
CA LEU A 67 1.40 -4.85 -2.59
C LEU A 67 2.57 -3.91 -2.89
N ASP A 68 2.26 -2.69 -3.31
CA ASP A 68 3.18 -1.78 -3.98
C ASP A 68 4.05 -0.98 -3.00
N TYR A 69 4.11 -1.43 -1.74
CA TYR A 69 4.85 -0.76 -0.67
C TYR A 69 6.36 -0.96 -0.78
N PHE A 70 6.82 -2.06 -1.38
CA PHE A 70 8.24 -2.35 -1.65
C PHE A 70 8.54 -2.49 -3.13
N LEU A 71 7.64 -3.14 -3.88
CA LEU A 71 7.74 -3.33 -5.33
C LEU A 71 6.33 -3.22 -5.89
N ALA A 72 6.12 -2.43 -6.92
CA ALA A 72 4.83 -2.31 -7.57
C ALA A 72 4.65 -3.40 -8.62
N PHE A 73 3.46 -3.99 -8.66
CA PHE A 73 3.11 -5.03 -9.64
C PHE A 73 1.86 -4.66 -10.39
N THR A 74 1.89 -4.74 -11.72
CA THR A 74 0.70 -4.53 -12.54
C THR A 74 0.70 -5.48 -13.72
N VAL A 75 -0.47 -6.01 -14.08
CA VAL A 75 -0.67 -6.73 -15.35
C VAL A 75 -1.20 -5.72 -16.36
N ALA A 76 -0.33 -5.30 -17.28
CA ALA A 76 -0.64 -4.29 -18.28
C ALA A 76 -0.58 -4.87 -19.69
N VAL A 77 -1.09 -4.10 -20.66
CA VAL A 77 -0.87 -4.40 -22.08
C VAL A 77 0.60 -4.17 -22.39
N ASP A 78 1.23 -5.08 -23.13
CA ASP A 78 2.59 -4.86 -23.63
C ASP A 78 2.54 -3.79 -24.74
N TYR A 79 3.22 -2.65 -24.53
CA TYR A 79 3.17 -1.56 -25.49
C TYR A 79 3.91 -1.87 -26.81
N ARG A 80 4.84 -2.84 -26.81
CA ARG A 80 5.49 -3.33 -28.03
C ARG A 80 4.71 -4.46 -28.71
N ASN A 81 3.83 -5.13 -27.98
CA ASN A 81 2.91 -6.13 -28.52
C ASN A 81 1.53 -6.06 -27.85
N THR A 82 0.67 -5.21 -28.41
CA THR A 82 -0.64 -4.87 -27.83
C THR A 82 -1.64 -6.04 -27.80
N THR A 83 -1.32 -7.16 -28.45
CA THR A 83 -2.12 -8.39 -28.39
C THR A 83 -1.91 -9.19 -27.11
N LYS A 84 -0.85 -8.89 -26.34
CA LYS A 84 -0.48 -9.61 -25.11
C LYS A 84 -0.59 -8.71 -23.89
N ARG A 85 -0.76 -9.36 -22.74
CA ARG A 85 -0.58 -8.76 -21.42
C ARG A 85 0.68 -9.32 -20.79
N VAL A 86 1.34 -8.50 -19.99
CA VAL A 86 2.60 -8.81 -19.36
C VAL A 86 2.61 -8.29 -17.92
N ILE A 87 3.33 -9.00 -17.06
CA ILE A 87 3.57 -8.55 -15.69
C ILE A 87 4.66 -7.48 -15.75
N GLN A 88 4.34 -6.31 -15.18
CA GLN A 88 5.28 -5.22 -15.00
C GLN A 88 5.66 -5.14 -13.52
N ILE A 89 6.97 -5.12 -13.26
CA ILE A 89 7.57 -4.96 -11.94
C ILE A 89 8.22 -3.58 -11.91
N ASP A 90 7.84 -2.76 -10.93
CA ASP A 90 8.32 -1.39 -10.83
C ASP A 90 8.73 -1.03 -9.39
N GLN A 91 9.31 0.15 -9.26
CA GLN A 91 9.65 0.74 -7.98
C GLN A 91 8.43 0.93 -7.06
N ALA A 92 8.65 0.93 -5.74
CA ALA A 92 7.57 1.14 -4.76
C ALA A 92 6.78 2.43 -5.02
N ILE A 93 5.49 2.38 -4.68
CA ILE A 93 4.65 3.58 -4.55
C ILE A 93 4.97 4.24 -3.21
N LEU A 94 5.48 5.45 -3.26
CA LEU A 94 5.85 6.25 -2.08
C LEU A 94 4.62 6.94 -1.47
N SER A 95 4.67 7.25 -0.18
CA SER A 95 3.61 8.01 0.50
C SER A 95 3.64 9.52 0.22
N LEU A 96 4.82 10.04 -0.15
CA LEU A 96 5.06 11.41 -0.59
C LEU A 96 5.95 11.40 -1.84
N ALA A 97 5.95 12.51 -2.57
CA ALA A 97 6.83 12.70 -3.71
C ALA A 97 8.32 12.63 -3.28
N LYS A 98 9.17 12.05 -4.14
CA LYS A 98 10.62 11.89 -3.89
C LYS A 98 11.28 13.24 -3.57
N GLU A 99 10.86 14.30 -4.25
CA GLU A 99 11.37 15.66 -4.11
C GLU A 99 11.01 16.31 -2.76
N LEU A 100 9.99 15.80 -2.08
CA LEU A 100 9.69 16.18 -0.70
C LEU A 100 10.56 15.41 0.27
N PHE A 101 10.71 14.10 0.07
CA PHE A 101 11.56 13.27 0.93
C PHE A 101 13.04 13.67 0.88
N SER A 102 13.56 14.14 -0.25
CA SER A 102 14.93 14.64 -0.35
C SER A 102 15.21 15.84 0.57
N LYS A 103 14.17 16.59 0.98
CA LYS A 103 14.26 17.71 1.92
C LYS A 103 14.16 17.30 3.40
N GLY A 104 13.84 16.04 3.67
CA GLY A 104 13.75 15.49 5.03
C GLY A 104 12.75 16.21 5.95
N LEU A 105 12.95 16.06 7.27
CA LEU A 105 12.05 16.59 8.32
C LEU A 105 12.05 18.13 8.44
N GLU A 106 12.98 18.80 7.77
CA GLU A 106 13.00 20.26 7.66
C GLU A 106 11.85 20.76 6.77
N ASN A 107 11.41 19.94 5.82
CA ASN A 107 10.24 20.23 5.03
C ASN A 107 8.95 20.04 5.84
N ASP A 108 8.06 21.05 5.81
CA ASP A 108 6.85 21.03 6.63
C ASP A 108 5.86 19.92 6.23
N VAL A 109 5.82 19.52 4.95
CA VAL A 109 4.97 18.40 4.47
C VAL A 109 5.46 17.08 5.04
N VAL A 110 6.77 16.82 4.98
CA VAL A 110 7.36 15.60 5.58
C VAL A 110 7.16 15.59 7.09
N ARG A 111 7.30 16.74 7.76
CA ARG A 111 7.05 16.87 9.21
C ARG A 111 5.57 16.63 9.54
N ALA A 112 4.64 17.15 8.74
CA ALA A 112 3.21 16.92 8.92
C ALA A 112 2.85 15.44 8.72
N TYR A 113 3.45 14.78 7.74
CA TYR A 113 3.30 13.34 7.51
C TYR A 113 3.81 12.53 8.71
N TYR A 114 5.01 12.84 9.21
CA TYR A 114 5.55 12.21 10.42
C TYR A 114 4.64 12.38 11.63
N ASN A 115 4.12 13.59 11.86
CA ASN A 115 3.19 13.85 12.96
C ASN A 115 1.89 13.04 12.78
N TYR A 116 1.41 12.90 11.55
CA TYR A 116 0.25 12.06 11.23
C TYR A 116 0.52 10.58 11.56
N MET A 117 1.68 10.04 11.19
CA MET A 117 2.11 8.68 11.58
C MET A 117 2.01 8.47 13.10
N VAL A 118 2.61 9.39 13.85
CA VAL A 118 2.70 9.32 15.32
C VAL A 118 1.32 9.42 15.96
N ASP A 119 0.49 10.36 15.53
CA ASP A 119 -0.83 10.56 16.13
C ASP A 119 -1.75 9.36 15.88
N ILE A 120 -1.75 8.79 14.68
CA ILE A 120 -2.52 7.57 14.40
C ILE A 120 -2.03 6.41 15.26
N ALA A 121 -0.71 6.20 15.39
CA ALA A 121 -0.18 5.15 16.26
C ALA A 121 -0.61 5.33 17.72
N VAL A 122 -0.60 6.58 18.23
CA VAL A 122 -1.08 6.90 19.58
C VAL A 122 -2.57 6.63 19.72
N MET A 123 -3.39 6.98 18.73
CA MET A 123 -4.83 6.69 18.73
C MET A 123 -5.11 5.17 18.70
N PHE A 124 -4.20 4.38 18.14
CA PHE A 124 -4.25 2.92 18.21
C PHE A 124 -3.74 2.34 19.54
N GLY A 125 -3.16 3.17 20.42
CA GLY A 125 -2.72 2.80 21.77
C GLY A 125 -1.20 2.71 21.94
N ALA A 126 -0.39 3.18 20.99
CA ALA A 126 1.05 3.26 21.19
C ALA A 126 1.42 4.36 22.20
N ASN A 127 2.47 4.12 22.98
CA ASN A 127 3.09 5.19 23.77
C ASN A 127 3.69 6.25 22.84
N ARG A 128 3.42 7.54 23.08
CA ARG A 128 3.83 8.64 22.19
C ARG A 128 5.35 8.74 22.00
N LEU A 129 6.15 8.51 23.05
CA LEU A 129 7.62 8.57 22.94
C LEU A 129 8.17 7.42 22.09
N THR A 130 7.64 6.22 22.32
CA THR A 130 7.94 5.04 21.50
C THR A 130 7.51 5.25 20.04
N ALA A 131 6.31 5.80 19.83
CA ALA A 131 5.77 6.08 18.50
C ALA A 131 6.66 7.07 17.73
N LYS A 132 7.04 8.20 18.35
CA LYS A 132 7.98 9.15 17.77
C LYS A 132 9.29 8.45 17.35
N THR A 133 9.90 7.70 18.27
CA THR A 133 11.20 7.06 18.01
C THR A 133 11.14 6.00 16.90
N GLN A 134 10.15 5.11 16.95
CA GLN A 134 10.07 4.00 15.99
C GLN A 134 9.55 4.43 14.62
N LEU A 135 8.60 5.35 14.56
CA LEU A 135 8.04 5.82 13.29
C LEU A 135 8.94 6.82 12.58
N LYS A 136 9.82 7.52 13.31
CA LYS A 136 10.90 8.29 12.68
C LYS A 136 11.82 7.36 11.88
N LYS A 137 12.20 6.21 12.43
CA LYS A 137 13.01 5.21 11.72
C LYS A 137 12.28 4.61 10.51
N ALA A 138 10.97 4.41 10.62
CA ALA A 138 10.15 3.95 9.50
C ALA A 138 10.05 5.00 8.37
N LEU A 139 9.94 6.27 8.72
CA LEU A 139 9.99 7.38 7.77
C LEU A 139 11.36 7.49 7.11
N GLU A 140 12.44 7.42 7.88
CA GLU A 140 13.82 7.44 7.35
C GLU A 140 14.06 6.26 6.40
N PHE A 141 13.46 5.10 6.67
CA PHE A 141 13.47 3.97 5.75
C PHE A 141 12.73 4.30 4.44
N GLU A 142 11.54 4.89 4.49
CA GLU A 142 10.82 5.32 3.27
C GLU A 142 11.56 6.41 2.49
N MET A 143 12.26 7.32 3.19
CA MET A 143 13.14 8.30 2.56
C MET A 143 14.31 7.63 1.83
N LYS A 144 14.98 6.65 2.45
CA LYS A 144 16.03 5.87 1.77
C LYS A 144 15.47 5.08 0.58
N LEU A 145 14.30 4.49 0.73
CA LEU A 145 13.59 3.81 -0.35
C LEU A 145 13.30 4.78 -1.51
N SER A 146 12.88 6.01 -1.21
CA SER A 146 12.65 7.05 -2.21
C SER A 146 13.93 7.49 -2.91
N ASN A 147 15.09 7.48 -2.23
CA ASN A 147 16.35 7.89 -2.85
C ASN A 147 16.78 6.94 -3.96
N VAL A 148 16.47 5.65 -3.83
CA VAL A 148 16.85 4.63 -4.81
C VAL A 148 15.84 4.48 -5.96
N THR A 149 14.69 5.15 -5.92
CA THR A 149 13.73 5.18 -7.04
C THR A 149 14.21 6.06 -8.18
N MET A 150 13.77 5.79 -9.42
CA MET A 150 13.99 6.69 -10.54
C MET A 150 13.04 7.91 -10.47
N SER A 151 13.53 9.08 -10.87
CA SER A 151 12.77 10.33 -10.84
C SER A 151 11.63 10.33 -11.88
N MET A 152 10.61 11.18 -11.69
CA MET A 152 9.52 11.28 -12.67
C MET A 152 9.97 11.84 -14.02
N GLU A 153 11.05 12.63 -14.04
CA GLU A 153 11.63 13.21 -15.26
C GLU A 153 12.32 12.14 -16.10
N ASP A 154 13.18 11.33 -15.48
CA ASP A 154 13.88 10.23 -16.14
C ASP A 154 12.90 9.18 -16.66
N ARG A 155 11.80 8.95 -15.94
CA ARG A 155 10.73 8.03 -16.31
C ARG A 155 9.93 8.44 -17.55
N ARG A 156 10.11 9.66 -18.08
CA ARG A 156 9.48 10.08 -19.35
C ARG A 156 10.04 9.32 -20.56
N ASN A 157 11.26 8.78 -20.46
CA ASN A 157 11.82 7.92 -21.49
C ASN A 157 11.30 6.48 -21.32
N TYR A 158 10.11 6.22 -21.87
CA TYR A 158 9.45 4.91 -21.77
C TYR A 158 10.29 3.74 -22.30
N SER A 159 11.20 3.98 -23.26
CA SER A 159 12.08 2.93 -23.78
C SER A 159 13.05 2.40 -22.72
N LEU A 160 13.49 3.23 -21.77
CA LEU A 160 14.34 2.80 -20.66
C LEU A 160 13.58 1.99 -19.61
N LEU A 161 12.24 2.11 -19.57
CA LEU A 161 11.37 1.34 -18.68
C LEU A 161 11.03 -0.04 -19.25
N TYR A 162 11.43 -0.34 -20.48
CA TYR A 162 11.10 -1.61 -21.13
C TYR A 162 12.28 -2.56 -21.11
N ASN A 163 12.44 -3.27 -20.00
CA ASN A 163 13.46 -4.30 -19.84
C ASN A 163 12.77 -5.67 -19.69
N PRO A 164 12.40 -6.31 -20.82
CA PRO A 164 11.81 -7.64 -20.79
C PRO A 164 12.87 -8.68 -20.42
N ILE A 165 12.61 -9.47 -19.38
CA ILE A 165 13.50 -10.54 -18.92
C ILE A 165 12.66 -11.76 -18.53
N SER A 166 13.22 -12.96 -18.62
CA SER A 166 12.55 -14.15 -18.10
C SER A 166 12.51 -14.15 -16.58
N VAL A 167 11.57 -14.87 -15.97
CA VAL A 167 11.54 -15.06 -14.50
C VAL A 167 12.81 -15.78 -14.01
N CYS A 168 13.39 -16.67 -14.83
CA CYS A 168 14.68 -17.30 -14.58
C CYS A 168 15.82 -16.26 -14.52
N ASP A 169 15.96 -15.43 -15.55
CA ASP A 169 17.01 -14.39 -15.59
C ASP A 169 16.83 -13.36 -14.46
N LEU A 170 15.58 -13.01 -14.14
CA LEU A 170 15.25 -12.16 -12.99
C LEU A 170 15.76 -12.77 -11.68
N GLN A 171 15.64 -14.09 -11.51
CA GLN A 171 16.13 -14.80 -10.34
C GLN A 171 17.66 -14.78 -10.24
N ASP A 172 18.35 -14.92 -11.37
CA ASP A 172 19.82 -14.86 -11.43
C ASP A 172 20.33 -13.44 -11.16
N MET A 173 19.64 -12.42 -11.66
CA MET A 173 20.02 -11.02 -11.48
C MET A 173 19.77 -10.50 -10.05
N PHE A 174 18.69 -10.95 -9.40
CA PHE A 174 18.25 -10.46 -8.09
C PHE A 174 17.94 -11.63 -7.14
N PRO A 175 18.97 -12.27 -6.56
CA PRO A 175 18.84 -13.56 -5.89
C PRO A 175 18.24 -13.47 -4.48
N SER A 176 18.09 -12.28 -3.89
CA SER A 176 17.57 -12.16 -2.52
C SER A 176 16.06 -12.40 -2.46
N ILE A 177 15.37 -12.35 -3.60
CA ILE A 177 13.93 -12.62 -3.72
C ILE A 177 13.75 -13.95 -4.46
N ARG A 178 12.92 -14.84 -3.90
CA ARG A 178 12.48 -16.07 -4.60
C ARG A 178 11.41 -15.70 -5.62
N TRP A 179 11.80 -15.23 -6.80
CA TRP A 179 10.88 -14.53 -7.73
C TRP A 179 9.72 -15.38 -8.23
N LEU A 180 9.96 -16.65 -8.56
CA LEU A 180 8.89 -17.54 -9.00
C LEU A 180 7.82 -17.72 -7.91
N GLU A 181 8.25 -17.96 -6.66
CA GLU A 181 7.35 -18.05 -5.50
C GLU A 181 6.66 -16.70 -5.26
N TYR A 182 7.43 -15.62 -5.35
CA TYR A 182 6.95 -14.28 -5.06
C TYR A 182 5.87 -13.83 -6.04
N LEU A 183 6.10 -13.98 -7.34
CA LEU A 183 5.13 -13.58 -8.37
C LEU A 183 3.85 -14.38 -8.26
N ASN A 184 3.95 -15.71 -8.09
CA ASN A 184 2.77 -16.57 -7.93
C ASN A 184 1.99 -16.23 -6.64
N SER A 185 2.68 -15.97 -5.52
CA SER A 185 2.05 -15.68 -4.23
C SER A 185 1.51 -14.25 -4.12
N ALA A 186 2.20 -13.27 -4.70
CA ALA A 186 1.81 -11.86 -4.68
C ALA A 186 0.65 -11.58 -5.64
N LEU A 187 0.70 -12.11 -6.86
CA LEU A 187 -0.40 -11.92 -7.81
C LEU A 187 -1.62 -12.75 -7.40
N ASN A 188 -1.38 -13.99 -6.94
CA ASN A 188 -2.39 -14.93 -6.43
C ASN A 188 -3.60 -15.03 -7.37
N ILE A 189 -3.33 -15.29 -8.65
CA ILE A 189 -4.35 -15.38 -9.70
C ILE A 189 -4.86 -16.83 -9.75
N PRO A 190 -6.17 -17.07 -9.53
CA PRO A 190 -6.71 -18.42 -9.63
C PRO A 190 -6.47 -19.03 -11.01
N ASN A 191 -6.06 -20.29 -11.05
CA ASN A 191 -5.85 -21.08 -12.27
C ASN A 191 -4.78 -20.53 -13.24
N VAL A 192 -3.91 -19.64 -12.77
CA VAL A 192 -2.76 -19.15 -13.53
C VAL A 192 -1.51 -19.39 -12.71
N GLN A 193 -0.56 -20.13 -13.27
CA GLN A 193 0.73 -20.40 -12.66
C GLN A 193 1.83 -19.82 -13.54
N ILE A 194 2.59 -18.88 -12.98
CA ILE A 194 3.74 -18.27 -13.63
C ILE A 194 4.87 -19.30 -13.64
N GLN A 195 5.53 -19.42 -14.79
CA GLN A 195 6.64 -20.31 -15.06
C GLN A 195 7.96 -19.54 -15.13
N GLU A 196 9.09 -20.24 -14.97
CA GLU A 196 10.44 -19.63 -15.04
C GLU A 196 10.73 -19.02 -16.42
N THR A 197 10.13 -19.57 -17.48
CA THR A 197 10.26 -19.10 -18.86
C THR A 197 9.37 -17.91 -19.20
N ASP A 198 8.43 -17.53 -18.33
CA ASP A 198 7.55 -16.40 -18.59
C ASP A 198 8.35 -15.09 -18.60
N ILE A 199 7.94 -14.17 -19.48
CA ILE A 199 8.57 -12.86 -19.59
C ILE A 199 7.85 -11.86 -18.69
N VAL A 200 8.64 -11.11 -17.93
CA VAL A 200 8.20 -9.93 -17.17
C VAL A 200 8.94 -8.70 -17.68
N ILE A 201 8.33 -7.53 -17.51
CA ILE A 201 9.00 -6.25 -17.77
C ILE A 201 9.43 -5.67 -16.43
N VAL A 202 10.73 -5.44 -16.26
CA VAL A 202 11.26 -4.71 -15.10
C VAL A 202 11.49 -3.26 -15.48
N SER A 203 10.71 -2.34 -14.90
CA SER A 203 10.79 -0.92 -15.25
C SER A 203 12.12 -0.29 -14.85
N VAL A 204 12.63 -0.60 -13.67
CA VAL A 204 13.87 -0.01 -13.13
C VAL A 204 14.72 -1.11 -12.49
N PRO A 205 15.51 -1.87 -13.27
CA PRO A 205 16.31 -2.98 -12.73
C PRO A 205 17.25 -2.56 -11.59
N SER A 206 17.88 -1.39 -11.70
CA SER A 206 18.77 -0.84 -10.66
C SER A 206 18.07 -0.61 -9.32
N TYR A 207 16.78 -0.27 -9.33
CA TYR A 207 15.98 -0.12 -8.11
C TYR A 207 15.90 -1.44 -7.33
N ILE A 208 15.74 -2.57 -8.02
CA ILE A 208 15.64 -3.88 -7.36
C ILE A 208 16.96 -4.20 -6.64
N SER A 209 18.12 -4.00 -7.30
CA SER A 209 19.43 -4.18 -6.66
C SER A 209 19.58 -3.34 -5.39
N GLU A 210 19.17 -2.08 -5.43
CA GLU A 210 19.26 -1.18 -4.28
C GLU A 210 18.24 -1.50 -3.19
N LEU A 211 17.06 -1.99 -3.57
CA LEU A 211 16.05 -2.48 -2.64
C LEU A 211 16.56 -3.68 -1.85
N GLU A 212 17.19 -4.67 -2.49
CA GLU A 212 17.77 -5.84 -1.81
C GLU A 212 18.79 -5.41 -0.75
N LYS A 213 19.70 -4.50 -1.10
CA LYS A 213 20.68 -3.92 -0.17
C LYS A 213 19.99 -3.20 1.00
N LEU A 214 18.98 -2.38 0.70
CA LEU A 214 18.27 -1.59 1.70
C LEU A 214 17.49 -2.48 2.68
N ILE A 215 16.83 -3.53 2.17
CA ILE A 215 16.11 -4.50 3.00
C ILE A 215 17.09 -5.28 3.89
N ASN A 216 18.18 -5.79 3.32
CA ASN A 216 19.16 -6.59 4.07
C ASN A 216 19.86 -5.78 5.17
N SER A 217 20.10 -4.49 4.94
CA SER A 217 20.72 -3.59 5.93
C SER A 217 19.74 -2.98 6.94
N THR A 218 18.43 -3.13 6.73
CA THR A 218 17.41 -2.55 7.61
C THR A 218 16.85 -3.60 8.57
N SER A 219 16.78 -3.30 9.87
CA SER A 219 16.17 -4.22 10.83
C SER A 219 14.71 -4.55 10.47
N LYS A 220 14.33 -5.82 10.60
CA LYS A 220 12.97 -6.32 10.37
C LYS A 220 11.88 -5.53 11.11
N ARG A 221 12.19 -5.00 12.31
CA ARG A 221 11.26 -4.13 13.07
C ARG A 221 10.95 -2.82 12.36
N ILE A 222 11.94 -2.20 11.71
CA ILE A 222 11.75 -0.96 10.93
C ILE A 222 10.92 -1.27 9.69
N GLN A 223 11.26 -2.33 8.96
CA GLN A 223 10.51 -2.78 7.78
C GLN A 223 9.03 -3.06 8.13
N ALA A 224 8.79 -3.76 9.23
CA ALA A 224 7.44 -4.05 9.74
C ALA A 224 6.67 -2.79 10.13
N ASN A 225 7.31 -1.85 10.84
CA ASN A 225 6.65 -0.58 11.20
C ASN A 225 6.30 0.25 9.96
N TYR A 226 7.17 0.30 8.96
CA TYR A 226 6.92 0.96 7.67
C TYR A 226 5.71 0.35 6.96
N VAL A 227 5.74 -0.96 6.71
CA VAL A 227 4.70 -1.60 5.89
C VAL A 227 3.34 -1.63 6.59
N MET A 228 3.32 -1.84 7.91
CA MET A 228 2.09 -1.78 8.71
C MET A 228 1.52 -0.36 8.79
N TRP A 229 2.38 0.65 8.88
CA TRP A 229 1.91 2.03 8.80
C TRP A 229 1.22 2.31 7.46
N ARG A 230 1.81 1.88 6.33
CA ARG A 230 1.19 2.06 5.00
C ARG A 230 -0.19 1.39 4.90
N ALA A 231 -0.33 0.17 5.43
CA ALA A 231 -1.61 -0.52 5.50
C ALA A 231 -2.64 0.21 6.38
N ILE A 232 -2.22 0.69 7.56
CA ILE A 232 -3.10 1.39 8.50
C ILE A 232 -3.56 2.73 7.95
N ALA A 233 -2.64 3.51 7.37
CA ALA A 233 -2.97 4.77 6.72
C ALA A 233 -4.04 4.57 5.63
N SER A 234 -3.94 3.50 4.83
CA SER A 234 -4.96 3.15 3.82
C SER A 234 -6.30 2.71 4.41
N SER A 235 -6.34 2.32 5.68
CA SER A 235 -7.57 1.90 6.38
C SER A 235 -8.30 3.07 7.05
N VAL A 236 -7.60 4.17 7.38
CA VAL A 236 -8.16 5.31 8.14
C VAL A 236 -9.49 5.85 7.58
N PRO A 237 -9.71 5.98 6.25
CA PRO A 237 -10.98 6.45 5.71
C PRO A 237 -12.23 5.64 6.12
N TYR A 238 -12.03 4.39 6.56
CA TYR A 238 -13.09 3.44 6.92
C TYR A 238 -13.26 3.29 8.44
N LEU A 239 -12.48 4.00 9.25
CA LEU A 239 -12.49 3.91 10.70
C LEU A 239 -13.35 5.03 11.33
N THR A 240 -13.23 5.17 12.66
CA THR A 240 -13.98 6.15 13.44
C THR A 240 -13.75 7.58 12.98
N GLU A 241 -14.70 8.45 13.29
CA GLU A 241 -14.68 9.85 12.93
C GLU A 241 -13.47 10.55 13.51
N ALA A 242 -13.03 10.22 14.72
CA ALA A 242 -11.82 10.78 15.30
C ALA A 242 -10.58 10.54 14.42
N LEU A 243 -10.42 9.33 13.86
CA LEU A 243 -9.30 8.99 12.98
C LEU A 243 -9.43 9.69 11.63
N ARG A 244 -10.64 9.73 11.06
CA ARG A 244 -10.95 10.44 9.81
C ARG A 244 -10.71 11.94 9.92
N GLN A 245 -11.01 12.55 11.06
CA GLN A 245 -10.72 13.95 11.34
C GLN A 245 -9.23 14.21 11.45
N ARG A 246 -8.47 13.31 12.07
CA ARG A 246 -7.01 13.44 12.12
C ARG A 246 -6.38 13.35 10.72
N GLU A 247 -6.90 12.50 9.84
CA GLU A 247 -6.51 12.44 8.43
C GLU A 247 -6.91 13.72 7.66
N LEU A 248 -8.11 14.26 7.91
CA LEU A 248 -8.55 15.51 7.30
C LEU A 248 -7.64 16.68 7.69
N GLN A 249 -7.21 16.78 8.95
CA GLN A 249 -6.25 17.80 9.39
C GLN A 249 -4.92 17.70 8.65
N TYR A 250 -4.44 16.48 8.40
CA TYR A 250 -3.25 16.25 7.58
C TYR A 250 -3.49 16.65 6.12
N THR A 251 -4.62 16.24 5.55
CA THR A 251 -4.97 16.55 4.15
C THR A 251 -5.14 18.06 3.93
N LYS A 252 -5.77 18.77 4.87
CA LYS A 252 -5.90 20.23 4.88
C LYS A 252 -4.55 20.92 4.77
N PHE A 253 -3.55 20.41 5.48
CA PHE A 253 -2.19 20.92 5.41
C PHE A 253 -1.56 20.71 4.02
N LEU A 254 -1.83 19.58 3.36
CA LEU A 254 -1.24 19.24 2.07
C LEU A 254 -1.83 20.03 0.89
N ASN A 255 -3.15 20.18 0.85
CA ASN A 255 -3.84 20.68 -0.35
C ASN A 255 -4.98 21.67 -0.04
N GLY A 256 -5.05 22.19 1.19
CA GLY A 256 -6.04 23.18 1.60
C GLY A 256 -7.45 22.64 1.82
N ARG A 257 -7.68 21.33 1.64
CA ARG A 257 -9.01 20.72 1.80
C ARG A 257 -9.52 20.87 3.23
N THR A 258 -10.56 21.66 3.42
CA THR A 258 -11.15 21.97 4.73
C THR A 258 -12.17 20.95 5.20
N GLU A 259 -12.79 20.21 4.28
CA GLU A 259 -13.87 19.28 4.57
C GLU A 259 -13.80 17.99 3.75
N ARG A 260 -14.40 16.92 4.29
CA ARG A 260 -14.64 15.67 3.57
C ARG A 260 -15.86 15.84 2.67
N VAL A 261 -15.90 15.11 1.55
CA VAL A 261 -17.11 15.09 0.73
C VAL A 261 -18.22 14.38 1.51
N PRO A 262 -19.50 14.67 1.23
CA PRO A 262 -20.60 14.01 1.91
C PRO A 262 -20.45 12.48 1.91
N ARG A 263 -20.77 11.83 3.04
CA ARG A 263 -20.51 10.39 3.24
C ARG A 263 -21.15 9.52 2.15
N TRP A 264 -22.36 9.86 1.69
CA TRP A 264 -23.02 9.15 0.59
C TRP A 264 -22.20 9.15 -0.70
N LYS A 265 -21.46 10.23 -0.96
CA LYS A 265 -20.58 10.37 -2.12
C LYS A 265 -19.32 9.54 -1.91
N GLU A 266 -18.69 9.58 -0.73
CA GLU A 266 -17.55 8.69 -0.41
C GLU A 266 -17.91 7.20 -0.59
N CYS A 267 -19.08 6.80 -0.09
CA CYS A 267 -19.57 5.43 -0.20
C CYS A 267 -19.94 5.05 -1.62
N THR A 268 -20.46 6.00 -2.40
CA THR A 268 -20.72 5.83 -3.84
C THR A 268 -19.43 5.64 -4.62
N ASP A 269 -18.42 6.48 -4.38
CA ASP A 269 -17.13 6.43 -5.03
C ASP A 269 -16.41 5.11 -4.69
N LEU A 270 -16.46 4.67 -3.43
CA LEU A 270 -15.93 3.38 -2.98
C LEU A 270 -16.52 2.19 -3.75
N VAL A 271 -17.85 2.17 -3.88
CA VAL A 271 -18.57 1.09 -4.57
C VAL A 271 -18.28 1.14 -6.08
N THR A 272 -18.22 2.35 -6.65
CA THR A 272 -17.91 2.55 -8.08
C THR A 272 -16.48 2.11 -8.39
N GLN A 273 -15.51 2.47 -7.56
CA GLN A 273 -14.12 2.06 -7.75
C GLN A 273 -13.96 0.54 -7.69
N ARG A 274 -14.74 -0.13 -6.84
CA ARG A 274 -14.65 -1.59 -6.65
C ARG A 274 -15.46 -2.40 -7.68
N TYR A 275 -16.57 -1.85 -8.18
CA TYR A 275 -17.53 -2.55 -9.05
C TYR A 275 -17.91 -1.74 -10.30
N SER A 276 -16.97 -0.98 -10.86
CA SER A 276 -17.18 -0.01 -11.96
C SER A 276 -17.98 -0.54 -13.16
N LEU A 277 -17.94 -1.85 -13.45
CA LEU A 277 -18.73 -2.48 -14.51
C LEU A 277 -20.25 -2.62 -14.21
N ASN A 278 -20.67 -2.50 -12.95
CA ASN A 278 -22.05 -2.74 -12.51
C ASN A 278 -22.81 -1.49 -12.07
N TYR A 279 -22.14 -0.35 -11.85
CA TYR A 279 -22.74 0.83 -11.21
C TYR A 279 -23.68 1.62 -12.15
N ASN A 280 -23.33 1.78 -13.43
CA ASN A 280 -24.14 2.53 -14.41
C ASN A 280 -25.54 1.93 -14.64
N THR A 281 -25.73 0.65 -14.31
CA THR A 281 -27.02 -0.05 -14.41
C THR A 281 -27.89 0.13 -13.17
N VAL A 282 -27.31 0.50 -12.02
CA VAL A 282 -28.01 0.58 -10.72
C VAL A 282 -28.86 1.85 -10.58
N ILE A 283 -28.45 2.98 -11.17
CA ILE A 283 -29.20 4.25 -11.05
C ILE A 283 -30.30 4.38 -12.12
N ARG A 284 -30.15 3.75 -13.29
CA ARG A 284 -31.20 3.75 -14.32
C ARG A 284 -32.37 2.79 -14.03
N GLY A 285 -32.30 1.99 -12.96
CA GLY A 285 -33.33 1.02 -12.59
C GLY A 285 -34.49 1.55 -11.73
N ASN A 286 -34.49 2.83 -11.35
CA ASN A 286 -35.55 3.43 -10.50
C ASN A 286 -36.33 4.56 -11.20
N CYS A 287 -36.33 4.60 -12.53
CA CYS A 287 -37.28 5.39 -13.32
C CYS A 287 -37.91 4.50 -14.40
N VAL A 288 -38.81 3.61 -13.99
CA VAL A 288 -40.00 3.17 -14.75
C VAL A 288 -41.11 2.96 -13.73
#